data_AF-A0A2G8HQJ4-F1
#
_entry.id   AF-A0A2G8HQJ4-F1
#
_cell.length_a   1.000
_cell.length_b   1.000
_cell.length_c   1.000
_cell.angle_alpha   90.00
_cell.angle_beta   90.00
_cell.angle_gamma   90.00
#
_symmetry.space_group_name_H-M   'P 1'
#
loop_
_entity.id
_entity.type
_entity.pdbx_description
1 polymer ?
#
loop_
_entity_poly.entity_id
_entity_poly.type
_entity_poly.pdbx_seq_one_letter_code
_entity_poly.pdbx_strand_id
1 'polypeptide(L)'
;MKRLIEKWKKLNKFARISICIVLGITAYRCADFFPHTYMWLTHHPQMYNAELEPEFPSWFNVNFGSLEGPDTNKNGIRDDVEIYMNREFEDLGEGEIAILHQYARMIQNRLKYPVGHEYSKKHWEERKHLYACIFILADIKATASSRANYKFMNKDREFVFRKVINSLSRDLREARFMRQFSGHSTMSDSSFWNFVHLEEQCHFSKNYSDTLRKDFFIKKKKAFGKYGKRFYDSYERKYGKSKRYLYEDYID
;
A
#
# COMPACT_ATOMS: atom_id res chain seq x y z
N MET A 1 37.49 3.01 28.99
CA MET A 1 36.81 1.71 28.76
C MET A 1 36.82 0.77 29.98
N LYS A 2 38.00 0.40 30.54
CA LYS A 2 38.10 -0.50 31.72
C LYS A 2 37.25 -0.08 32.95
N ARG A 3 37.26 1.21 33.28
CA ARG A 3 36.50 1.80 34.41
C ARG A 3 34.97 1.69 34.27
N LEU A 4 34.45 1.65 33.05
CA LEU A 4 33.01 1.48 32.77
C LEU A 4 32.60 0.01 32.89
N ILE A 5 33.46 -0.91 32.45
CA ILE A 5 33.23 -2.36 32.54
C ILE A 5 33.17 -2.81 34.01
N GLU A 6 34.02 -2.26 34.88
CA GLU A 6 33.98 -2.56 36.32
C GLU A 6 32.72 -2.03 37.00
N LYS A 7 32.29 -0.80 36.66
CA LYS A 7 31.02 -0.26 37.15
C LYS A 7 29.82 -1.08 36.65
N TRP A 8 29.85 -1.54 35.40
CA TRP A 8 28.83 -2.42 34.84
C TRP A 8 28.72 -3.75 35.59
N LYS A 9 29.86 -4.38 35.90
CA LYS A 9 29.91 -5.62 36.69
C LYS A 9 29.44 -5.47 38.14
N LYS A 10 29.37 -4.24 38.67
CA LYS A 10 28.82 -3.94 40.01
C LYS A 10 27.31 -3.70 40.02
N LEU A 11 26.68 -3.45 38.87
CA LEU A 11 25.23 -3.27 38.78
C LEU A 11 24.49 -4.60 38.98
N ASN A 12 23.33 -4.56 39.64
CA ASN A 12 22.45 -5.73 39.73
C ASN A 12 21.83 -6.09 38.36
N LYS A 13 21.32 -7.32 38.23
CA LYS A 13 20.79 -7.85 36.95
C LYS A 13 19.69 -6.96 36.37
N PHE A 14 18.80 -6.42 37.20
CA PHE A 14 17.70 -5.55 36.78
C PHE A 14 18.18 -4.20 36.24
N ALA A 15 19.15 -3.55 36.88
CA ALA A 15 19.73 -2.30 36.40
C ALA A 15 20.46 -2.48 35.07
N ARG A 16 21.17 -3.59 34.86
CA ARG A 16 21.81 -3.91 33.57
C ARG A 16 20.77 -4.08 32.46
N ILE A 17 19.70 -4.83 32.72
CA ILE A 17 18.60 -5.03 31.76
C ILE A 17 17.95 -3.68 31.42
N SER A 18 17.66 -2.86 32.43
CA SER A 18 17.04 -1.54 32.25
C SER A 18 17.93 -0.61 31.40
N ILE A 19 19.23 -0.57 31.66
CA ILE A 19 20.17 0.23 30.86
C ILE A 19 20.27 -0.30 29.43
N CYS A 20 20.31 -1.62 29.22
CA CYS A 20 20.29 -2.18 27.86
C CYS A 20 19.01 -1.82 27.10
N ILE A 21 17.85 -1.82 27.77
CA ILE A 21 16.57 -1.39 27.18
C ILE A 21 16.62 0.09 26.81
N VAL A 22 17.06 0.95 27.73
CA VAL A 22 17.18 2.40 27.48
C VAL A 22 18.15 2.67 26.33
N LEU A 23 19.34 2.07 26.33
CA LEU A 23 20.31 2.21 25.25
C LEU A 23 19.78 1.68 23.92
N GLY A 24 19.05 0.56 23.93
CA GLY A 24 18.42 0.01 22.73
C GLY A 24 17.35 0.92 22.15
N ILE A 25 16.48 1.48 23.01
CA ILE A 25 15.44 2.44 22.59
C ILE A 25 16.08 3.74 22.10
N THR A 26 17.07 4.27 22.80
CA THR A 26 17.77 5.50 22.41
C THR A 26 18.52 5.30 21.09
N ALA A 27 19.25 4.20 20.91
CA ALA A 27 19.93 3.89 19.66
C ALA A 27 18.95 3.74 18.49
N TYR A 28 17.80 3.09 18.72
CA TYR A 28 16.73 2.98 17.72
C TYR A 28 16.15 4.34 17.34
N ARG A 29 15.90 5.23 18.31
CA ARG A 29 15.42 6.59 18.05
C ARG A 29 16.45 7.45 17.32
N CYS A 30 17.73 7.35 17.68
CA CYS A 30 18.82 8.04 16.99
C CYS A 30 19.01 7.55 15.55
N ALA A 31 18.82 6.24 15.30
CA ALA A 31 18.92 5.65 13.97
C ALA A 31 17.89 6.21 12.97
N ASP A 32 16.74 6.70 13.47
CA ASP A 32 15.72 7.33 12.64
C ASP A 32 15.85 8.86 12.60
N PHE A 33 16.19 9.48 13.75
CA PHE A 33 16.32 10.93 13.88
C PHE A 33 17.40 11.53 12.98
N PHE A 34 18.62 10.98 12.97
CA PHE A 34 19.73 11.60 12.24
C PHE A 34 19.56 11.52 10.71
N PRO A 35 19.22 10.38 10.09
CA PRO A 35 19.01 10.32 8.65
C PRO A 35 17.83 11.19 8.18
N HIS A 36 16.73 11.22 8.95
CA HIS A 36 15.56 12.04 8.62
C HIS A 36 15.88 13.53 8.72
N THR A 37 16.56 13.95 9.78
CA THR A 37 16.97 15.35 9.96
C THR A 37 17.98 15.77 8.89
N TYR A 38 18.91 14.88 8.51
CA TYR A 38 19.81 15.13 7.40
C TYR A 38 19.05 15.36 6.09
N MET A 39 18.07 14.50 5.77
CA MET A 39 17.23 14.69 4.60
C MET A 39 16.41 15.98 4.66
N TRP A 40 15.82 16.29 5.82
CA TRP A 40 15.09 17.54 6.01
C TRP A 40 15.94 18.79 5.73
N LEU A 41 17.22 18.76 6.10
CA LEU A 41 18.16 19.86 5.90
C LEU A 41 18.77 19.92 4.49
N THR A 42 18.69 18.84 3.70
CA THR A 42 19.43 18.72 2.42
C THR A 42 18.52 18.48 1.21
N HIS A 43 17.28 18.06 1.42
CA HIS A 43 16.33 17.83 0.34
C HIS A 43 15.74 19.15 -0.13
N HIS A 44 15.79 19.36 -1.45
CA HIS A 44 15.16 20.48 -2.11
C HIS A 44 14.08 19.95 -3.06
N PRO A 45 12.86 20.52 -3.05
CA PRO A 45 11.78 20.12 -3.94
C PRO A 45 12.21 20.01 -5.40
N GLN A 46 11.90 18.88 -6.03
CA GLN A 46 12.17 18.66 -7.45
C GLN A 46 10.88 18.73 -8.27
N MET A 47 11.02 18.90 -9.58
CA MET A 47 9.88 18.79 -10.50
C MET A 47 9.60 17.31 -10.76
N TYR A 48 8.40 16.86 -10.43
CA TYR A 48 7.93 15.51 -10.67
C TYR A 48 6.55 15.54 -11.33
N ASN A 49 6.37 14.87 -12.47
CA ASN A 49 5.12 14.88 -13.25
C ASN A 49 4.54 16.28 -13.53
N ALA A 50 5.41 17.23 -13.87
CA ALA A 50 5.07 18.65 -14.11
C ALA A 50 4.51 19.41 -12.88
N GLU A 51 4.56 18.82 -11.69
CA GLU A 51 4.25 19.45 -10.41
C GLU A 51 5.53 19.56 -9.57
N LEU A 52 5.60 20.57 -8.70
CA LEU A 52 6.70 20.70 -7.76
C LEU A 52 6.41 19.80 -6.55
N GLU A 53 7.37 18.96 -6.16
CA GLU A 53 7.28 18.16 -4.95
C GLU A 53 7.05 19.04 -3.71
N PRO A 54 6.38 18.53 -2.67
CA PRO A 54 6.26 19.25 -1.41
C PRO A 54 7.64 19.37 -0.71
N GLU A 55 7.77 20.29 0.23
CA GLU A 55 8.97 20.35 1.07
C GLU A 55 9.08 19.11 1.96
N PHE A 56 10.31 18.62 2.15
CA PHE A 56 10.51 17.51 3.08
C PHE A 56 10.13 17.97 4.50
N PRO A 57 9.34 17.19 5.25
CA PRO A 57 8.92 17.60 6.59
C PRO A 57 9.98 17.33 7.65
N SER A 58 9.90 18.06 8.77
CA SER A 58 10.80 17.82 9.91
C SER A 58 10.48 16.51 10.63
N TRP A 59 11.49 15.90 11.26
CA TRP A 59 11.31 14.65 12.04
C TRP A 59 10.27 14.80 13.14
N PHE A 60 10.18 15.99 13.76
CA PHE A 60 9.20 16.26 14.80
C PHE A 60 7.77 16.34 14.24
N ASN A 61 7.56 16.98 13.09
CA ASN A 61 6.24 17.00 12.45
C ASN A 61 5.78 15.59 12.07
N VAL A 62 6.71 14.76 11.60
CA VAL A 62 6.44 13.37 11.22
C VAL A 62 6.10 12.49 12.43
N ASN A 63 6.79 12.65 13.56
CA ASN A 63 6.64 11.77 14.72
C ASN A 63 5.65 12.25 15.78
N PHE A 64 5.45 13.57 15.90
CA PHE A 64 4.61 14.19 16.93
C PHE A 64 3.50 15.07 16.36
N GLY A 65 3.43 15.26 15.05
CA GLY A 65 2.31 15.92 14.38
C GLY A 65 1.04 15.08 14.40
N SER A 66 0.07 15.46 13.57
CA SER A 66 -1.13 14.65 13.36
C SER A 66 -0.75 13.24 12.92
N LEU A 67 -1.63 12.27 13.18
CA LEU A 67 -1.47 10.88 12.70
C LEU A 67 -1.27 10.79 11.18
N GLU A 68 -1.75 11.81 10.47
CA GLU A 68 -1.68 11.94 9.03
C GLU A 68 -0.34 12.46 8.56
N GLY A 69 0.51 13.00 9.44
CA GLY A 69 1.71 13.75 9.05
C GLY A 69 1.37 15.03 8.26
N PRO A 70 2.38 15.79 7.83
CA PRO A 70 2.19 16.91 6.90
C PRO A 70 1.93 16.39 5.48
N ASP A 71 0.93 17.00 4.85
CA ASP A 71 0.46 16.81 3.46
C ASP A 71 0.22 18.22 2.93
N THR A 72 1.31 18.89 2.53
CA THR A 72 1.33 20.32 2.22
C THR A 72 0.64 20.60 0.89
N ASN A 73 0.75 19.68 -0.06
CA ASN A 73 0.11 19.75 -1.38
C ASN A 73 -1.36 19.26 -1.36
N LYS A 74 -1.85 18.74 -0.23
CA LYS A 74 -3.23 18.27 -0.01
C LYS A 74 -3.62 17.15 -0.98
N ASN A 75 -2.65 16.36 -1.42
CA ASN A 75 -2.89 15.22 -2.27
C ASN A 75 -3.23 13.97 -1.43
N GLY A 76 -3.44 14.07 -0.12
CA GLY A 76 -3.81 12.94 0.72
C GLY A 76 -2.68 11.94 0.96
N ILE A 77 -1.45 12.27 0.53
CA ILE A 77 -0.22 11.54 0.80
C ILE A 77 0.69 12.43 1.63
N ARG A 78 1.32 11.87 2.66
CA ARG A 78 2.36 12.59 3.40
C ARG A 78 3.51 12.97 2.48
N ASP A 79 3.98 14.19 2.66
CA ASP A 79 5.08 14.77 1.90
C ASP A 79 6.34 13.87 1.93
N ASP A 80 6.71 13.34 3.11
CA ASP A 80 7.87 12.46 3.21
C ASP A 80 7.68 11.13 2.48
N VAL A 81 6.47 10.55 2.50
CA VAL A 81 6.15 9.30 1.81
C VAL A 81 6.19 9.49 0.30
N GLU A 82 5.62 10.58 -0.19
CA GLU A 82 5.63 10.96 -1.61
C GLU A 82 7.06 11.15 -2.13
N ILE A 83 7.86 11.97 -1.45
CA ILE A 83 9.27 12.23 -1.84
C ILE A 83 10.09 10.93 -1.83
N TYR A 84 9.90 10.08 -0.81
CA TYR A 84 10.55 8.78 -0.75
C TYR A 84 10.14 7.86 -1.90
N MET A 85 8.85 7.86 -2.27
CA MET A 85 8.38 7.04 -3.38
C MET A 85 8.90 7.53 -4.73
N ASN A 86 8.87 8.83 -4.98
CA ASN A 86 9.36 9.41 -6.22
C ASN A 86 10.85 9.10 -6.42
N ARG A 87 11.65 9.10 -5.33
CA ARG A 87 13.08 8.77 -5.37
C ARG A 87 13.36 7.28 -5.54
N GLU A 88 12.69 6.43 -4.76
CA GLU A 88 12.98 4.98 -4.77
C GLU A 88 12.36 4.25 -5.97
N PHE A 89 11.40 4.88 -6.66
CA PHE A 89 10.68 4.32 -7.80
C PHE A 89 10.76 5.22 -9.05
N GLU A 90 11.83 6.00 -9.18
CA GLU A 90 12.07 6.88 -10.34
C GLU A 90 12.11 6.12 -11.68
N ASP A 91 12.40 4.82 -11.63
CA ASP A 91 12.53 3.92 -12.77
C ASP A 91 11.19 3.30 -13.23
N LEU A 92 10.10 3.51 -12.49
CA LEU A 92 8.78 2.99 -12.83
C LEU A 92 8.06 3.88 -13.86
N GLY A 93 7.17 3.27 -14.65
CA GLY A 93 6.31 4.00 -15.59
C GLY A 93 5.15 4.72 -14.88
N GLU A 94 4.57 5.73 -15.53
CA GLU A 94 3.50 6.59 -14.97
C GLU A 94 2.33 5.79 -14.34
N GLY A 95 1.87 4.72 -15.01
CA GLY A 95 0.76 3.90 -14.51
C GLY A 95 1.09 3.11 -13.25
N GLU A 96 2.36 2.79 -13.01
CA GLU A 96 2.81 2.05 -11.83
C GLU A 96 3.00 2.99 -10.64
N ILE A 97 3.59 4.16 -10.91
CA ILE A 97 3.70 5.26 -9.96
C ILE A 97 2.32 5.64 -9.45
N ALA A 98 1.34 5.84 -10.35
CA ALA A 98 -0.03 6.19 -9.97
C ALA A 98 -0.66 5.16 -9.01
N ILE A 99 -0.37 3.87 -9.20
CA ILE A 99 -0.91 2.81 -8.33
C ILE A 99 -0.19 2.75 -6.99
N LEU A 100 1.12 2.96 -6.96
CA LEU A 100 1.85 3.08 -5.69
C LEU A 100 1.37 4.29 -4.89
N HIS A 101 1.16 5.42 -5.54
CA HIS A 101 0.59 6.64 -4.95
C HIS A 101 -0.81 6.40 -4.40
N GLN A 102 -1.68 5.75 -5.18
CA GLN A 102 -3.01 5.37 -4.71
C GLN A 102 -2.96 4.39 -3.52
N TYR A 103 -1.96 3.48 -3.51
CA TYR A 103 -1.72 2.58 -2.39
C TYR A 103 -1.26 3.30 -1.13
N ALA A 104 -0.31 4.23 -1.25
CA ALA A 104 0.14 5.06 -0.14
C ALA A 104 -1.02 5.87 0.45
N ARG A 105 -1.76 6.61 -0.39
CA ARG A 105 -2.94 7.41 -0.01
C ARG A 105 -3.97 6.57 0.73
N MET A 106 -4.26 5.35 0.25
CA MET A 106 -5.20 4.44 0.89
C MET A 106 -4.70 3.96 2.27
N ILE A 107 -3.43 3.56 2.38
CA ILE A 107 -2.86 3.12 3.66
C ILE A 107 -2.83 4.29 4.66
N GLN A 108 -2.60 5.53 4.21
CA GLN A 108 -2.66 6.73 5.05
C GLN A 108 -4.10 7.06 5.46
N ASN A 109 -5.05 7.02 4.53
CA ASN A 109 -6.48 7.23 4.82
C ASN A 109 -7.03 6.24 5.85
N ARG A 110 -6.50 5.01 5.89
CA ARG A 110 -6.80 4.04 6.96
C ARG A 110 -6.45 4.55 8.35
N LEU A 111 -5.35 5.29 8.47
CA LEU A 111 -4.85 5.79 9.76
C LEU A 111 -5.65 7.00 10.26
N LYS A 112 -6.48 7.62 9.43
CA LYS A 112 -7.36 8.74 9.81
C LYS A 112 -8.47 8.31 10.77
N TYR A 113 -9.02 7.12 10.55
CA TYR A 113 -10.20 6.64 11.28
C TYR A 113 -9.85 5.65 12.41
N PRO A 114 -10.54 5.70 13.55
CA PRO A 114 -10.33 4.74 14.64
C PRO A 114 -10.75 3.33 14.24
N VAL A 115 -10.16 2.32 14.89
CA VAL A 115 -10.50 0.91 14.68
C VAL A 115 -11.98 0.68 15.02
N GLY A 116 -12.72 0.04 14.11
CA GLY A 116 -14.15 -0.21 14.29
C GLY A 116 -15.07 0.91 13.81
N HIS A 117 -14.52 2.00 13.27
CA HIS A 117 -15.30 3.05 12.59
C HIS A 117 -16.07 2.47 11.40
N GLU A 118 -17.25 2.99 11.07
CA GLU A 118 -18.08 2.52 9.93
C GLU A 118 -17.31 2.55 8.60
N TYR A 119 -16.41 3.53 8.45
CA TYR A 119 -15.48 3.63 7.32
C TYR A 119 -14.56 2.41 7.15
N SER A 120 -14.38 1.59 8.19
CA SER A 120 -13.55 0.38 8.13
C SER A 120 -14.06 -0.59 7.06
N LYS A 121 -15.37 -0.75 6.87
CA LYS A 121 -15.92 -1.66 5.84
C LYS A 121 -15.61 -1.16 4.43
N LYS A 122 -15.88 0.12 4.16
CA LYS A 122 -15.56 0.77 2.88
C LYS A 122 -14.06 0.69 2.58
N HIS A 123 -13.22 0.93 3.59
CA HIS A 123 -11.78 0.75 3.49
C HIS A 123 -11.37 -0.67 3.08
N TRP A 124 -12.02 -1.71 3.60
CA TRP A 124 -11.72 -3.10 3.22
C TRP A 124 -12.10 -3.42 1.78
N GLU A 125 -13.22 -2.89 1.32
CA GLU A 125 -13.66 -3.02 -0.06
C GLU A 125 -12.66 -2.31 -1.00
N GLU A 126 -12.33 -1.05 -0.73
CA GLU A 126 -11.31 -0.27 -1.46
C GLU A 126 -9.96 -0.97 -1.49
N ARG A 127 -9.51 -1.50 -0.34
CA ARG A 127 -8.27 -2.27 -0.26
C ARG A 127 -8.32 -3.53 -1.10
N LYS A 128 -9.42 -4.27 -1.08
CA LYS A 128 -9.55 -5.47 -1.91
C LYS A 128 -9.43 -5.15 -3.39
N HIS A 129 -10.02 -4.04 -3.84
CA HIS A 129 -9.93 -3.57 -5.22
C HIS A 129 -8.51 -3.18 -5.59
N LEU A 130 -7.85 -2.39 -4.74
CA LEU A 130 -6.48 -1.94 -4.99
C LEU A 130 -5.47 -3.10 -4.98
N TYR A 131 -5.64 -4.07 -4.08
CA TYR A 131 -4.84 -5.30 -4.11
C TYR A 131 -5.01 -6.02 -5.43
N ALA A 132 -6.23 -6.11 -5.95
CA ALA A 132 -6.44 -6.71 -7.25
C ALA A 132 -5.79 -5.91 -8.38
N CYS A 133 -5.84 -4.57 -8.37
CA CYS A 133 -5.11 -3.74 -9.32
C CYS A 133 -3.60 -4.04 -9.31
N ILE A 134 -3.00 -4.14 -8.11
CA ILE A 134 -1.59 -4.47 -7.93
C ILE A 134 -1.28 -5.89 -8.43
N PHE A 135 -2.14 -6.88 -8.15
CA PHE A 135 -1.98 -8.24 -8.66
C PHE A 135 -2.08 -8.30 -10.19
N ILE A 136 -3.04 -7.57 -10.77
CA ILE A 136 -3.19 -7.46 -12.23
C ILE A 136 -1.92 -6.88 -12.85
N LEU A 137 -1.42 -5.74 -12.33
CA LEU A 137 -0.15 -5.15 -12.77
C LEU A 137 1.02 -6.13 -12.69
N ALA A 138 1.16 -6.81 -11.54
CA ALA A 138 2.24 -7.75 -11.31
C ALA A 138 2.19 -8.87 -12.36
N ASP A 139 1.03 -9.51 -12.53
CA ASP A 139 0.82 -10.58 -13.52
C ASP A 139 1.15 -10.17 -14.96
N ILE A 140 1.03 -8.88 -15.31
CA ILE A 140 1.38 -8.35 -16.63
C ILE A 140 2.89 -8.12 -16.76
N LYS A 141 3.52 -7.54 -15.73
CA LYS A 141 4.95 -7.22 -15.73
C LYS A 141 5.85 -8.45 -15.66
N ALA A 142 5.47 -9.44 -14.85
CA ALA A 142 6.21 -10.68 -14.83
C ALA A 142 5.72 -11.56 -15.96
N THR A 143 6.34 -11.41 -17.12
CA THR A 143 6.37 -12.49 -18.10
C THR A 143 6.99 -13.73 -17.41
N ALA A 144 6.12 -14.66 -17.00
CA ALA A 144 6.41 -16.06 -16.70
C ALA A 144 6.89 -16.51 -15.29
N SER A 145 6.79 -15.76 -14.18
CA SER A 145 6.85 -16.44 -12.86
C SER A 145 6.18 -15.71 -11.68
N SER A 146 5.45 -16.49 -10.86
CA SER A 146 4.83 -16.07 -9.59
C SER A 146 5.80 -15.44 -8.59
N ARG A 147 7.11 -15.68 -8.74
CA ARG A 147 8.18 -15.22 -7.86
C ARG A 147 8.56 -13.75 -8.10
N ALA A 148 8.48 -13.28 -9.34
CA ALA A 148 8.73 -11.87 -9.69
C ALA A 148 7.56 -10.98 -9.24
N ASN A 149 6.32 -11.47 -9.38
CA ASN A 149 5.12 -10.82 -8.83
C ASN A 149 5.22 -10.64 -7.31
N TYR A 150 5.69 -11.67 -6.63
CA TYR A 150 5.90 -11.63 -5.18
C TYR A 150 6.99 -10.63 -4.76
N LYS A 151 7.99 -10.38 -5.60
CA LYS A 151 9.14 -9.51 -5.28
C LYS A 151 8.79 -8.02 -5.40
N PHE A 152 8.08 -7.64 -6.47
CA PHE A 152 7.47 -6.32 -6.62
C PHE A 152 6.46 -6.06 -5.48
N MET A 153 5.57 -7.03 -5.23
CA MET A 153 4.58 -6.92 -4.16
C MET A 153 5.15 -6.83 -2.74
N ASN A 154 6.27 -7.48 -2.43
CA ASN A 154 6.80 -7.46 -1.06
C ASN A 154 7.63 -6.21 -0.79
N LYS A 155 8.58 -5.85 -1.66
CA LYS A 155 9.49 -4.74 -1.36
C LYS A 155 8.77 -3.40 -1.28
N ASP A 156 7.88 -3.12 -2.23
CA ASP A 156 7.28 -1.80 -2.37
C ASP A 156 6.14 -1.61 -1.36
N ARG A 157 5.37 -2.68 -1.11
CA ARG A 157 4.36 -2.67 -0.04
C ARG A 157 5.01 -2.60 1.33
N GLU A 158 6.08 -3.35 1.59
CA GLU A 158 6.78 -3.29 2.86
C GLU A 158 7.44 -1.92 3.08
N PHE A 159 7.91 -1.27 2.01
CA PHE A 159 8.40 0.10 2.05
C PHE A 159 7.29 1.09 2.43
N VAL A 160 6.18 1.11 1.68
CA VAL A 160 5.03 1.98 1.98
C VAL A 160 4.49 1.71 3.37
N PHE A 161 4.34 0.44 3.77
CA PHE A 161 3.90 0.08 5.12
C PHE A 161 4.85 0.62 6.21
N ARG A 162 6.16 0.46 6.03
CA ARG A 162 7.16 0.94 6.99
C ARG A 162 7.20 2.47 7.10
N LYS A 163 6.97 3.19 5.99
CA LYS A 163 7.02 4.65 5.96
C LYS A 163 5.71 5.31 6.39
N VAL A 164 4.57 4.67 6.09
CA VAL A 164 3.24 5.19 6.43
C VAL A 164 2.86 4.90 7.88
N ILE A 165 3.19 3.72 8.42
CA ILE A 165 2.74 3.33 9.77
C ILE A 165 3.75 3.79 10.82
N ASN A 166 3.48 4.96 11.41
CA ASN A 166 4.38 5.57 12.38
C ASN A 166 4.19 5.11 13.84
N SER A 167 3.43 4.04 14.11
CA SER A 167 3.37 3.51 15.48
C SER A 167 3.15 2.00 15.57
N LEU A 168 4.17 1.31 16.11
CA LEU A 168 4.15 -0.10 16.50
C LEU A 168 2.90 -0.46 17.32
N SER A 169 2.41 0.43 18.18
CA SER A 169 1.24 0.16 19.04
C SER A 169 -0.09 0.09 18.29
N ARG A 170 -0.24 0.84 17.18
CA ARG A 170 -1.45 0.85 16.37
C ARG A 170 -1.40 -0.29 15.36
N ASP A 171 -0.22 -0.56 14.78
CA ASP A 171 0.02 -1.74 13.95
C ASP A 171 -0.34 -3.05 14.69
N LEU A 172 0.13 -3.20 15.93
CA LEU A 172 -0.17 -4.38 16.76
C LEU A 172 -1.64 -4.47 17.19
N ARG A 173 -2.37 -3.35 17.28
CA ARG A 173 -3.81 -3.33 17.60
C ARG A 173 -4.65 -3.67 16.37
N GLU A 174 -4.28 -3.11 15.24
CA GLU A 174 -4.93 -3.39 13.96
C GLU A 174 -4.65 -4.82 13.51
N ALA A 175 -3.42 -5.32 13.57
CA ALA A 175 -3.11 -6.72 13.25
C ALA A 175 -3.93 -7.70 14.10
N ARG A 176 -4.21 -7.35 15.36
CA ARG A 176 -5.09 -8.13 16.24
C ARG A 176 -6.56 -8.06 15.84
N PHE A 177 -7.07 -6.86 15.55
CA PHE A 177 -8.42 -6.68 15.00
C PHE A 177 -8.58 -7.44 13.67
N MET A 178 -7.57 -7.39 12.80
CA MET A 178 -7.58 -8.06 11.50
C MET A 178 -7.58 -9.58 11.56
N ARG A 179 -6.95 -10.16 12.58
CA ARG A 179 -7.03 -11.61 12.81
C ARG A 179 -8.46 -12.07 13.14
N GLN A 180 -9.34 -11.17 13.60
CA GLN A 180 -10.74 -11.50 13.89
C GLN A 180 -11.60 -11.60 12.62
N PHE A 181 -11.17 -11.01 11.50
CA PHE A 181 -11.84 -11.13 10.20
C PHE A 181 -11.28 -12.28 9.35
N SER A 182 -10.67 -13.29 9.98
CA SER A 182 -10.07 -14.50 9.37
C SER A 182 -10.63 -14.81 7.98
N GLY A 183 -9.92 -14.32 6.96
CA GLY A 183 -10.39 -14.37 5.59
C GLY A 183 -9.36 -13.72 4.68
N HIS A 184 -8.34 -14.50 4.30
CA HIS A 184 -7.69 -14.25 3.03
C HIS A 184 -8.81 -14.11 1.99
N SER A 185 -8.91 -12.93 1.37
CA SER A 185 -9.96 -12.65 0.40
C SER A 185 -9.88 -13.67 -0.73
N THR A 186 -10.75 -14.68 -0.68
CA THR A 186 -10.88 -15.65 -1.77
C THR A 186 -11.45 -14.92 -2.99
N MET A 187 -10.74 -15.09 -4.09
CA MET A 187 -10.65 -14.16 -5.21
C MET A 187 -11.66 -14.43 -6.34
N SER A 188 -12.77 -15.14 -6.08
CA SER A 188 -13.57 -15.70 -7.18
C SER A 188 -14.46 -14.66 -7.89
N ASP A 189 -15.37 -13.98 -7.18
CA ASP A 189 -16.29 -13.01 -7.79
C ASP A 189 -15.68 -11.62 -7.98
N SER A 190 -14.74 -11.21 -7.12
CA SER A 190 -14.16 -9.87 -7.23
C SER A 190 -13.26 -9.72 -8.45
N SER A 191 -12.66 -10.82 -8.93
CA SER A 191 -11.77 -10.77 -10.09
C SER A 191 -12.48 -10.19 -11.32
N PHE A 192 -13.66 -10.68 -11.66
CA PHE A 192 -14.44 -10.17 -12.80
C PHE A 192 -14.83 -8.70 -12.63
N TRP A 193 -15.33 -8.33 -11.44
CA TRP A 193 -15.70 -6.94 -11.14
C TRP A 193 -14.50 -5.99 -11.33
N ASN A 194 -13.32 -6.37 -10.84
CA ASN A 194 -12.11 -5.55 -10.93
C ASN A 194 -11.70 -5.27 -12.37
N PHE A 195 -11.75 -6.28 -13.26
CA PHE A 195 -11.45 -6.09 -14.69
C PHE A 195 -12.48 -5.23 -15.43
N VAL A 196 -13.73 -5.22 -14.97
CA VAL A 196 -14.78 -4.36 -15.53
C VAL A 196 -14.60 -2.89 -15.08
N HIS A 197 -13.97 -2.64 -13.93
CA HIS A 197 -13.86 -1.31 -13.31
C HIS A 197 -12.42 -0.75 -13.29
N LEU A 198 -11.56 -1.16 -14.22
CA LEU A 198 -10.14 -0.82 -14.24
C LEU A 198 -9.85 0.69 -14.26
N GLU A 199 -10.56 1.49 -15.06
CA GLU A 199 -10.32 2.94 -15.13
C GLU A 199 -10.80 3.63 -13.86
N GLU A 200 -11.92 3.19 -13.29
CA GLU A 200 -12.51 3.80 -12.10
C GLU A 200 -11.76 3.44 -10.82
N GLN A 201 -11.19 2.24 -10.75
CA GLN A 201 -10.61 1.69 -9.52
C GLN A 201 -9.08 1.62 -9.55
N CYS A 202 -8.51 1.33 -10.72
CA CYS A 202 -7.07 1.23 -10.90
C CYS A 202 -6.49 2.45 -11.63
N HIS A 203 -7.33 3.38 -12.10
CA HIS A 203 -6.94 4.57 -12.86
C HIS A 203 -6.10 4.27 -14.11
N PHE A 204 -6.25 3.07 -14.66
CA PHE A 204 -5.61 2.72 -15.91
C PHE A 204 -6.19 3.55 -17.07
N SER A 205 -5.33 3.86 -18.04
CA SER A 205 -5.81 4.45 -19.29
C SER A 205 -6.79 3.48 -19.98
N LYS A 206 -7.74 4.03 -20.74
CA LYS A 206 -8.75 3.23 -21.45
C LYS A 206 -8.11 2.19 -22.38
N ASN A 207 -7.13 2.61 -23.17
CA ASN A 207 -6.40 1.71 -24.09
C ASN A 207 -5.73 0.54 -23.34
N TYR A 208 -5.15 0.83 -22.17
CA TYR A 208 -4.53 -0.19 -21.36
C TYR A 208 -5.58 -1.13 -20.76
N SER A 209 -6.65 -0.58 -20.19
CA SER A 209 -7.77 -1.33 -19.63
C SER A 209 -8.44 -2.27 -20.63
N ASP A 210 -8.66 -1.81 -21.86
CA ASP A 210 -9.28 -2.60 -22.93
C ASP A 210 -8.42 -3.80 -23.34
N THR A 211 -7.09 -3.62 -23.37
CA THR A 211 -6.15 -4.71 -23.62
C THR A 211 -6.24 -5.78 -22.52
N LEU A 212 -6.25 -5.35 -21.25
CA LEU A 212 -6.32 -6.26 -20.10
C LEU A 212 -7.64 -7.01 -20.01
N ARG A 213 -8.76 -6.34 -20.28
CA ARG A 213 -10.08 -6.95 -20.35
C ARG A 213 -10.16 -8.03 -21.41
N LYS A 214 -9.69 -7.73 -22.62
CA LYS A 214 -9.71 -8.67 -23.73
C LYS A 214 -9.01 -9.98 -23.36
N ASP A 215 -7.80 -9.90 -22.83
CA ASP A 215 -7.03 -11.08 -22.41
C ASP A 215 -7.72 -11.86 -21.29
N PHE A 216 -8.28 -11.15 -20.31
CA PHE A 216 -9.00 -11.77 -19.20
C PHE A 216 -10.28 -12.48 -19.66
N PHE A 217 -11.12 -11.82 -20.49
CA PHE A 217 -12.38 -12.39 -20.94
C PHE A 217 -12.20 -13.55 -21.91
N ILE A 218 -11.17 -13.52 -22.78
CA ILE A 218 -10.82 -14.69 -23.61
C ILE A 218 -10.47 -15.90 -22.74
N LYS A 219 -9.62 -15.71 -21.71
CA LYS A 219 -9.25 -16.79 -20.77
C LYS A 219 -10.47 -17.29 -19.99
N LYS A 220 -11.32 -16.39 -19.51
CA LYS A 220 -12.53 -16.73 -18.73
C LYS A 220 -13.59 -17.42 -19.56
N LYS A 221 -13.84 -16.98 -20.79
CA LYS A 221 -14.73 -17.64 -21.75
C LYS A 221 -14.37 -19.12 -21.91
N LYS A 222 -13.09 -19.40 -22.16
CA LYS A 222 -12.56 -20.77 -22.24
C LYS A 222 -12.75 -21.55 -20.94
N ALA A 223 -12.52 -20.93 -19.79
CA ALA A 223 -12.60 -21.58 -18.48
C ALA A 223 -14.04 -21.88 -18.04
N PHE A 224 -14.99 -20.99 -18.34
CA PHE A 224 -16.39 -21.16 -17.93
C PHE A 224 -17.16 -22.16 -18.79
N GLY A 225 -16.81 -22.27 -20.09
CA GLY A 225 -17.48 -23.17 -21.02
C GLY A 225 -19.01 -23.05 -20.94
N LYS A 226 -19.71 -24.18 -20.88
CA LYS A 226 -21.19 -24.24 -20.81
C LYS A 226 -21.83 -23.57 -19.58
N TYR A 227 -21.05 -23.18 -18.58
CA TYR A 227 -21.55 -22.50 -17.37
C TYR A 227 -21.38 -20.98 -17.41
N GLY A 228 -20.80 -20.43 -18.48
CA GLY A 228 -20.55 -18.99 -18.64
C GLY A 228 -21.79 -18.13 -18.41
N LYS A 229 -22.89 -18.44 -19.11
CA LYS A 229 -24.16 -17.72 -18.98
C LYS A 229 -24.65 -17.60 -17.53
N ARG A 230 -24.61 -18.71 -16.77
CA ARG A 230 -25.03 -18.72 -15.35
C ARG A 230 -24.13 -17.83 -14.48
N PHE A 231 -22.84 -17.79 -14.77
CA PHE A 231 -21.90 -16.90 -14.07
C PHE A 231 -22.24 -15.43 -14.34
N TYR A 232 -22.39 -15.04 -15.61
CA TYR A 232 -22.75 -13.67 -15.98
C TYR A 232 -24.11 -13.25 -15.43
N ASP A 233 -25.12 -14.11 -15.49
CA ASP A 233 -26.45 -13.86 -14.90
C ASP A 233 -26.39 -13.66 -13.38
N SER A 234 -25.49 -14.35 -12.69
CA SER A 234 -25.25 -14.18 -11.25
C SER A 234 -24.53 -12.86 -10.96
N TYR A 235 -23.54 -12.50 -11.78
CA TYR A 235 -22.83 -11.23 -11.68
C TYR A 235 -23.76 -10.03 -11.92
N GLU A 236 -24.55 -10.07 -13.00
CA GLU A 236 -25.49 -9.00 -13.36
C GLU A 236 -26.57 -8.81 -12.30
N ARG A 237 -27.04 -9.89 -11.65
CA ARG A 237 -27.97 -9.81 -10.52
C ARG A 237 -27.37 -9.08 -9.32
N LYS A 238 -26.06 -9.17 -9.12
CA LYS A 238 -25.36 -8.59 -7.97
C LYS A 238 -24.87 -7.16 -8.22
N TYR A 239 -24.42 -6.86 -9.44
CA TYR A 239 -23.74 -5.60 -9.77
C TYR A 239 -24.42 -4.77 -10.86
N GLY A 240 -25.50 -5.26 -11.45
CA GLY A 240 -26.22 -4.58 -12.54
C GLY A 240 -25.64 -4.82 -13.92
N LYS A 241 -26.28 -4.24 -14.94
CA LYS A 241 -25.98 -4.46 -16.37
C LYS A 241 -25.34 -3.26 -17.08
N SER A 242 -25.08 -2.17 -16.36
CA SER A 242 -24.59 -0.90 -16.94
C SER A 242 -23.29 -1.06 -17.75
N LYS A 243 -22.47 -2.06 -17.42
CA LYS A 243 -21.18 -2.35 -18.05
C LYS A 243 -21.15 -3.62 -18.89
N ARG A 244 -22.32 -4.15 -19.26
CA ARG A 244 -22.43 -5.39 -20.07
C ARG A 244 -21.71 -5.27 -21.40
N TYR A 245 -21.73 -4.08 -22.02
CA TYR A 245 -21.04 -3.79 -23.28
C TYR A 245 -19.54 -4.10 -23.25
N LEU A 246 -18.90 -4.18 -22.08
CA LEU A 246 -17.48 -4.53 -21.95
C LEU A 246 -17.19 -6.02 -22.10
N TYR A 247 -18.19 -6.89 -21.98
CA TYR A 247 -17.99 -8.34 -21.98
C TYR A 247 -19.05 -9.15 -22.75
N GLU A 248 -20.00 -8.49 -23.41
CA GLU A 248 -21.12 -9.16 -24.09
C GLU A 248 -20.68 -10.10 -25.22
N ASP A 249 -19.64 -9.76 -25.96
CA ASP A 249 -19.03 -10.60 -27.01
C ASP A 249 -18.43 -11.92 -26.46
N TYR A 250 -18.28 -12.02 -25.14
CA TYR A 250 -17.70 -13.17 -24.46
C TYR A 250 -18.74 -14.00 -23.68
N ILE A 251 -20.03 -13.68 -23.80
CA ILE A 251 -21.14 -14.47 -23.26
C ILE A 251 -21.58 -15.48 -24.33
N ASP A 252 -21.42 -16.77 -24.06
CA ASP A 252 -22.02 -17.86 -24.85
C ASP A 252 -23.40 -18.24 -24.30
#